data_AF-A0ABD3QI72-F1
#
_entry.id   AF-A0ABD3QI72-F1
#
_cell.length_a   1.000
_cell.length_b   1.000
_cell.length_c   1.000
_cell.angle_alpha   90.00
_cell.angle_beta   90.00
_cell.angle_gamma   90.00
#
_symmetry.space_group_name_H-M   'P 1'
#
loop_
_entity.id
_entity.type
_entity.pdbx_description
1 polymer ?
#
loop_
_entity_poly.entity_id
_entity_poly.type
_entity_poly.pdbx_seq_one_letter_code
_entity_poly.pdbx_strand_id
1 'polypeptide(L)'
;MTRRTHTRLSAMALLPGLIYFALVFALGFVLGIGRALFLQAVPSAGRLTGVLIEVPIMLGASWILCRDLVRRFAVVSTVVARAVMGGLAFALLLLAELLIGALLFGRGPAEHVALYAEASYALGFLAQIGFGLMPLIQIRWVEKP
;
A
#
# COMPACT_ATOMS: atom_id res chain seq x y z
N MET A 1 24.83 25.87 2.94
CA MET A 1 23.76 25.89 1.91
C MET A 1 22.91 24.60 1.84
N THR A 2 22.89 23.75 2.89
CA THR A 2 22.28 22.40 2.87
C THR A 2 20.87 22.29 3.44
N ARG A 3 20.37 23.25 4.23
CA ARG A 3 19.05 23.14 4.89
C ARG A 3 17.84 23.31 3.95
N ARG A 4 17.93 24.13 2.89
CA ARG A 4 16.80 24.45 2.01
C ARG A 4 16.39 23.31 1.07
N THR A 5 17.33 22.46 0.68
CA THR A 5 17.10 21.32 -0.22
C THR A 5 16.37 20.19 0.48
N HIS A 6 16.72 19.88 1.73
CA HIS A 6 16.03 18.84 2.51
C HIS A 6 14.55 19.16 2.75
N THR A 7 14.19 20.40 3.11
CA THR A 7 12.79 20.75 3.41
C THR A 7 11.88 20.66 2.18
N ARG A 8 12.40 21.03 1.00
CA ARG A 8 11.63 20.94 -0.26
C ARG A 8 11.51 19.50 -0.76
N LEU A 9 12.57 18.69 -0.62
CA LEU A 9 12.53 17.27 -0.95
C LEU A 9 11.51 16.51 -0.11
N SER A 10 11.43 16.80 1.20
CA SER A 10 10.46 16.17 2.10
C SER A 10 9.01 16.53 1.73
N ALA A 11 8.68 17.82 1.62
CA ALA A 11 7.31 18.24 1.32
C ALA A 11 6.80 17.69 -0.04
N MET A 12 7.68 17.61 -1.04
CA MET A 12 7.36 17.08 -2.37
C MET A 12 7.14 15.56 -2.39
N ALA A 13 7.62 14.81 -1.39
CA ALA A 13 7.42 13.34 -1.31
C ALA A 13 6.31 12.95 -0.32
N LEU A 14 6.10 13.75 0.74
CA LEU A 14 5.12 13.47 1.79
C LEU A 14 3.67 13.57 1.28
N LEU A 15 3.32 14.65 0.59
CA LEU A 15 1.98 14.84 0.04
C LEU A 15 1.59 13.74 -0.96
N PRO A 16 2.40 13.42 -2.00
CA PRO A 16 2.07 12.31 -2.89
C PRO A 16 2.09 10.96 -2.17
N GLY A 17 2.91 10.77 -1.13
CA GLY A 17 2.85 9.56 -0.29
C GLY A 17 1.50 9.43 0.45
N LEU A 18 1.00 10.54 1.02
CA LEU A 18 -0.29 10.58 1.69
C LEU A 18 -1.45 10.31 0.72
N ILE A 19 -1.43 10.94 -0.45
CA ILE A 19 -2.44 10.73 -1.50
C ILE A 19 -2.37 9.29 -2.03
N TYR A 20 -1.17 8.75 -2.22
CA TYR A 20 -0.96 7.39 -2.68
C TYR A 20 -1.55 6.37 -1.69
N PHE A 21 -1.28 6.55 -0.39
CA PHE A 21 -1.94 5.78 0.66
C PHE A 21 -3.46 5.91 0.58
N ALA A 22 -4.01 7.13 0.56
CA ALA A 22 -5.45 7.34 0.64
C ALA A 22 -6.19 6.66 -0.52
N LEU A 23 -5.67 6.77 -1.75
CA LEU A 23 -6.28 6.16 -2.93
C LEU A 23 -6.21 4.64 -2.91
N VAL A 24 -5.04 4.07 -2.60
CA VAL A 24 -4.88 2.60 -2.56
C VAL A 24 -5.61 2.00 -1.36
N PHE A 25 -5.61 2.66 -0.21
CA PHE A 25 -6.38 2.25 0.95
C PHE A 25 -7.88 2.25 0.65
N ALA A 26 -8.42 3.32 0.04
CA ALA A 26 -9.83 3.36 -0.32
C ALA A 26 -10.20 2.23 -1.30
N LEU A 27 -9.36 1.98 -2.30
CA LEU A 27 -9.55 0.87 -3.23
C LEU A 27 -9.52 -0.49 -2.52
N GLY A 28 -8.51 -0.73 -1.68
CA GLY A 28 -8.36 -1.96 -0.90
C GLY A 28 -9.49 -2.17 0.10
N PHE A 29 -10.02 -1.10 0.69
CA PHE A 29 -11.18 -1.17 1.57
C PHE A 29 -12.43 -1.63 0.80
N VAL A 30 -12.70 -1.05 -0.37
CA VAL A 30 -13.82 -1.45 -1.23
C VAL A 30 -13.66 -2.89 -1.71
N LEU A 31 -12.45 -3.28 -2.15
CA LEU A 31 -12.17 -4.66 -2.55
C LEU A 31 -12.29 -5.64 -1.38
N GLY A 32 -11.86 -5.25 -0.18
CA GLY A 32 -12.00 -6.05 1.04
C GLY A 32 -13.46 -6.30 1.42
N ILE A 33 -14.34 -5.31 1.24
CA ILE A 33 -15.80 -5.49 1.35
C ILE A 33 -16.28 -6.48 0.29
N GLY A 34 -15.89 -6.27 -0.98
CA GLY A 34 -16.24 -7.17 -2.07
C GLY A 34 -15.81 -8.62 -1.82
N ARG A 35 -14.61 -8.83 -1.29
CA ARG A 35 -14.09 -10.14 -0.89
C ARG A 35 -14.92 -10.74 0.24
N ALA A 36 -15.30 -9.96 1.25
CA ALA A 36 -16.15 -10.45 2.34
C ALA A 36 -17.53 -10.90 1.82
N LEU A 37 -18.13 -10.16 0.90
CA LEU A 37 -19.38 -10.54 0.23
C LEU A 37 -19.21 -11.77 -0.66
N PHE A 38 -18.09 -11.87 -1.39
CA PHE A 38 -17.77 -13.04 -2.21
C PHE A 38 -17.65 -14.33 -1.36
N LEU A 39 -16.97 -14.25 -0.21
CA LEU A 39 -16.86 -15.36 0.76
C LEU A 39 -18.23 -15.81 1.29
N GLN A 40 -19.16 -14.87 1.46
CA GLN A 40 -20.54 -15.20 1.84
C GLN A 40 -21.33 -15.83 0.69
N ALA A 41 -21.12 -15.35 -0.55
CA ALA A 41 -21.82 -15.82 -1.74
C ALA A 41 -21.33 -17.19 -2.25
N VAL A 42 -20.05 -17.53 -2.01
CA VAL A 42 -19.44 -18.78 -2.47
C VAL A 42 -18.90 -19.57 -1.26
N PRO A 43 -19.73 -20.44 -0.63
CA PRO A 43 -19.36 -21.14 0.60
C PRO A 43 -18.13 -22.05 0.48
N SER A 44 -17.79 -22.49 -0.73
CA SER A 44 -16.61 -23.30 -1.02
C SER A 44 -15.33 -22.48 -1.20
N ALA A 45 -15.43 -21.15 -1.32
CA ALA A 45 -14.26 -20.29 -1.48
C ALA A 45 -13.63 -19.98 -0.12
N GLY A 46 -12.35 -20.32 0.03
CA GLY A 46 -11.57 -19.94 1.21
C GLY A 46 -11.08 -18.50 1.16
N ARG A 47 -10.69 -17.94 2.31
CA ARG A 47 -10.11 -16.59 2.42
C ARG A 47 -8.92 -16.39 1.48
N LEU A 48 -8.06 -17.40 1.35
CA LEU A 48 -6.88 -17.36 0.48
C LEU A 48 -7.24 -17.11 -0.99
N THR A 49 -8.31 -17.72 -1.50
CA THR A 49 -8.76 -17.52 -2.89
C THR A 49 -9.15 -16.08 -3.15
N GLY A 50 -9.87 -15.46 -2.20
CA GLY A 50 -10.22 -14.04 -2.29
C GLY A 50 -8.98 -13.14 -2.33
N VAL A 51 -7.99 -13.41 -1.46
CA VAL A 51 -6.73 -12.66 -1.44
C VAL A 51 -5.94 -12.83 -2.74
N LEU A 52 -5.89 -14.05 -3.30
CA LEU A 52 -5.20 -14.32 -4.57
C LEU A 52 -5.77 -13.52 -5.75
N ILE A 53 -7.08 -13.23 -5.74
CA ILE A 53 -7.74 -12.40 -6.75
C ILE A 53 -7.49 -10.91 -6.46
N GLU A 54 -7.55 -10.52 -5.19
CA GLU A 54 -7.41 -9.12 -4.75
C GLU A 54 -5.99 -8.58 -4.98
N VAL A 55 -4.96 -9.38 -4.64
CA VAL A 55 -3.54 -8.99 -4.72
C VAL A 55 -3.12 -8.48 -6.12
N PRO A 56 -3.35 -9.18 -7.24
CA PRO A 56 -2.93 -8.68 -8.56
C PRO A 56 -3.66 -7.38 -8.94
N ILE A 57 -4.94 -7.24 -8.58
CA ILE A 57 -5.72 -6.03 -8.82
C ILE A 57 -5.12 -4.87 -8.02
N MET A 58 -4.86 -5.09 -6.74
CA MET A 58 -4.27 -4.10 -5.83
C MET A 58 -2.88 -3.67 -6.28
N LEU A 59 -2.00 -4.61 -6.64
CA LEU A 59 -0.65 -4.30 -7.10
C LEU A 59 -0.66 -3.58 -8.46
N GLY A 60 -1.55 -3.98 -9.38
CA GLY A 60 -1.72 -3.30 -10.66
C GLY A 60 -2.21 -1.87 -10.51
N ALA A 61 -3.24 -1.65 -9.69
CA ALA A 61 -3.75 -0.31 -9.39
C ALA A 61 -2.70 0.54 -8.68
N SER A 62 -1.99 -0.04 -7.70
CA SER A 62 -0.88 0.61 -6.98
C SER A 62 0.21 1.06 -7.94
N TRP A 63 0.58 0.23 -8.92
CA TRP A 63 1.56 0.58 -9.94
C TRP A 63 1.13 1.81 -10.76
N ILE A 64 -0.12 1.80 -11.26
CA ILE A 64 -0.65 2.89 -12.09
C ILE A 64 -0.74 4.19 -11.28
N LEU A 65 -1.32 4.13 -10.07
CA LEU A 65 -1.46 5.28 -9.19
C LEU A 65 -0.11 5.84 -8.76
N CYS A 66 0.84 4.97 -8.42
CA CYS A 66 2.20 5.38 -8.10
C CYS A 66 2.82 6.15 -9.28
N ARG A 67 2.73 5.61 -10.50
CA ARG A 67 3.31 6.22 -11.70
C ARG A 67 2.69 7.58 -11.99
N ASP A 68 1.37 7.66 -11.90
CA ASP A 68 0.60 8.89 -12.11
C ASP A 68 0.97 9.96 -11.09
N LEU A 69 1.00 9.64 -9.79
CA LEU A 69 1.36 10.58 -8.73
C LEU A 69 2.82 11.03 -8.83
N VAL A 70 3.73 10.11 -9.14
CA VAL A 70 5.14 10.43 -9.37
C VAL A 70 5.31 11.47 -10.47
N ARG A 71 4.57 11.34 -11.57
CA ARG A 71 4.59 12.28 -12.71
C ARG A 71 3.91 13.60 -12.38
N ARG A 72 2.69 13.55 -11.81
CA ARG A 72 1.88 14.73 -11.48
C ARG A 72 2.56 15.65 -10.48
N PHE A 73 3.19 15.09 -9.46
CA PHE A 73 3.89 15.84 -8.42
C PHE A 73 5.37 16.06 -8.71
N ALA A 74 5.85 15.66 -9.90
CA ALA A 74 7.25 15.74 -10.30
C ALA A 74 8.21 15.24 -9.21
N VAL A 75 7.85 14.13 -8.55
CA VAL A 75 8.61 13.60 -7.42
C VAL A 75 9.98 13.19 -7.93
N VAL A 76 11.01 13.78 -7.31
CA VAL A 76 12.41 13.66 -7.74
C VAL A 76 12.82 12.20 -7.85
N SER A 77 13.54 11.86 -8.92
CA SER A 77 14.05 10.50 -9.19
C SER A 77 15.27 10.14 -8.35
N THR A 78 15.18 10.35 -7.03
CA THR A 78 16.20 9.92 -6.06
C THR A 78 15.64 8.80 -5.20
N VAL A 79 16.52 7.89 -4.78
CA VAL A 79 16.18 6.80 -3.86
C VAL A 79 15.50 7.34 -2.60
N VAL A 80 16.02 8.43 -2.03
CA VAL A 80 15.49 9.03 -0.80
C VAL A 80 14.05 9.52 -0.99
N ALA A 81 13.77 10.31 -2.03
CA ALA A 81 12.41 10.86 -2.22
C ALA A 81 11.37 9.75 -2.46
N ARG A 82 11.74 8.72 -3.21
CA ARG A 82 10.87 7.56 -3.49
C ARG A 82 10.67 6.68 -2.26
N ALA A 83 11.73 6.45 -1.49
CA ALA A 83 11.66 5.72 -0.23
C ALA A 83 10.76 6.44 0.78
N VAL A 84 10.83 7.78 0.87
CA VAL A 84 9.96 8.56 1.74
C VAL A 84 8.51 8.45 1.29
N MET A 85 8.22 8.60 -0.01
CA MET A 85 6.86 8.48 -0.54
C MET A 85 6.26 7.09 -0.26
N GLY A 86 6.98 6.03 -0.63
CA GLY A 86 6.51 4.64 -0.46
C GLY A 86 6.48 4.18 0.98
N GLY A 87 7.52 4.52 1.75
CA GLY A 87 7.62 4.19 3.17
C GLY A 87 6.55 4.87 4.01
N LEU A 88 6.24 6.14 3.76
CA LEU A 88 5.12 6.82 4.42
C LEU A 88 3.80 6.12 4.10
N ALA A 89 3.55 5.85 2.83
CA ALA A 89 2.30 5.24 2.40
C ALA A 89 2.12 3.83 3.00
N PHE A 90 3.20 3.05 3.04
CA PHE A 90 3.24 1.72 3.66
C PHE A 90 3.00 1.78 5.17
N ALA A 91 3.67 2.69 5.88
CA ALA A 91 3.49 2.86 7.32
C ALA A 91 2.05 3.25 7.68
N LEU A 92 1.45 4.15 6.91
CA LEU A 92 0.04 4.53 7.07
C LEU A 92 -0.90 3.35 6.79
N LEU A 93 -0.58 2.51 5.80
CA LEU A 93 -1.36 1.33 5.47
C LEU A 93 -1.33 0.29 6.61
N LEU A 94 -0.15 -0.01 7.17
CA LEU A 94 -0.03 -0.88 8.35
C LEU A 94 -0.76 -0.32 9.57
N LEU A 95 -0.64 0.99 9.79
CA LEU A 95 -1.35 1.65 10.90
C LEU A 95 -2.87 1.54 10.72
N ALA A 96 -3.37 1.79 9.51
CA ALA A 96 -4.79 1.66 9.21
C ALA A 96 -5.28 0.22 9.41
N GLU A 97 -4.50 -0.78 8.98
CA GLU A 97 -4.83 -2.18 9.18
C GLU A 97 -4.89 -2.57 10.67
N LEU A 98 -3.91 -2.15 11.46
CA LEU A 98 -3.89 -2.35 12.91
C LEU A 98 -5.10 -1.68 13.59
N LEU A 99 -5.40 -0.43 13.22
CA LEU A 99 -6.53 0.31 13.78
C LEU A 99 -7.86 -0.35 13.41
N ILE A 100 -8.06 -0.76 12.16
CA ILE A 100 -9.26 -1.50 11.75
C ILE A 100 -9.34 -2.84 12.49
N GLY A 101 -8.22 -3.54 12.64
CA GLY A 101 -8.11 -4.78 13.39
C GLY A 101 -8.55 -4.62 14.84
N ALA A 102 -8.08 -3.58 15.51
CA ALA A 102 -8.43 -3.25 16.87
C ALA A 102 -9.90 -2.80 17.01
N LEU A 103 -10.35 -1.90 16.15
CA LEU A 103 -11.69 -1.29 16.25
C LEU A 103 -12.83 -2.24 15.85
N LEU A 104 -12.64 -3.04 14.79
CA LEU A 104 -13.70 -3.92 14.29
C LEU A 104 -13.68 -5.32 14.90
N PHE A 105 -12.52 -5.79 15.36
CA PHE A 105 -12.34 -7.17 15.82
C PHE A 105 -11.76 -7.29 17.23
N GLY A 106 -11.49 -6.15 17.90
CA GLY A 106 -10.91 -6.15 19.25
C GLY A 106 -9.48 -6.68 19.33
N ARG A 107 -8.77 -6.80 18.20
CA ARG A 107 -7.46 -7.46 18.14
C ARG A 107 -6.33 -6.53 18.57
N GLY A 108 -5.46 -7.02 19.46
CA GLY A 108 -4.22 -6.33 19.84
C GLY A 108 -3.09 -6.48 18.80
N PRO A 109 -1.99 -5.71 18.93
CA PRO A 109 -0.86 -5.77 17.99
C PRO A 109 -0.19 -7.16 17.92
N ALA A 110 -0.06 -7.86 19.06
CA ALA A 110 0.53 -9.20 19.11
C ALA A 110 -0.36 -10.23 18.38
N GLU A 111 -1.67 -10.15 18.58
CA GLU A 111 -2.64 -11.00 17.89
C GLU A 111 -2.66 -10.70 16.39
N HIS A 112 -2.49 -9.44 16.00
CA HIS A 112 -2.38 -9.07 14.60
C HIS A 112 -1.15 -9.71 13.94
N VAL A 113 0.01 -9.68 14.60
CA VAL A 113 1.23 -10.33 14.10
C VAL A 113 1.07 -11.85 14.00
N ALA A 114 0.33 -12.47 14.93
CA ALA A 114 0.08 -13.92 14.90
C ALA A 114 -0.70 -14.37 13.65
N LEU A 115 -1.50 -13.49 13.04
CA LEU A 115 -2.25 -13.80 11.81
C LEU A 115 -1.33 -14.09 10.62
N TYR A 116 -0.12 -13.55 10.62
CA TYR A 116 0.83 -13.80 9.53
C TYR A 116 1.31 -15.26 9.47
N ALA A 117 1.01 -16.09 10.48
CA ALA A 117 1.16 -17.54 10.38
C ALA A 117 0.21 -18.17 9.34
N GLU A 118 -0.92 -17.52 9.05
CA GLU A 118 -1.85 -17.94 8.02
C GLU A 118 -1.42 -17.42 6.64
N ALA A 119 -1.41 -18.32 5.64
CA ALA A 119 -0.97 -17.99 4.28
C ALA A 119 -1.71 -16.80 3.65
N SER A 120 -2.99 -16.61 3.96
CA SER A 120 -3.79 -15.51 3.40
C SER A 120 -3.34 -14.13 3.89
N TYR A 121 -3.01 -14.01 5.18
CA TYR A 121 -2.51 -12.76 5.76
C TYR A 121 -1.05 -12.53 5.38
N ALA A 122 -0.22 -13.58 5.34
CA ALA A 122 1.15 -13.48 4.84
C ALA A 122 1.21 -12.97 3.40
N LEU A 123 0.35 -13.49 2.52
CA LEU A 123 0.26 -13.05 1.12
C LEU A 123 -0.19 -11.58 1.02
N GLY A 124 -1.18 -11.18 1.82
CA GLY A 124 -1.60 -9.78 1.92
C GLY A 124 -0.46 -8.86 2.33
N PHE A 125 0.30 -9.24 3.36
CA PHE A 125 1.46 -8.49 3.84
C PHE A 125 2.58 -8.38 2.78
N LEU A 126 2.87 -9.47 2.06
CA LEU A 126 3.83 -9.44 0.95
C LEU A 126 3.39 -8.47 -0.15
N ALA A 127 2.09 -8.42 -0.45
CA ALA A 127 1.56 -7.45 -1.41
C ALA A 127 1.70 -6.00 -0.90
N GLN A 128 1.51 -5.74 0.39
CA GLN A 128 1.74 -4.43 0.99
C GLN A 128 3.21 -4.00 0.92
N ILE A 129 4.16 -4.94 1.15
CA ILE A 129 5.59 -4.68 0.94
C ILE A 129 5.83 -4.29 -0.52
N GLY A 130 5.27 -5.07 -1.46
CA GLY A 130 5.32 -4.74 -2.89
C GLY A 130 4.82 -3.33 -3.19
N PHE A 131 3.64 -2.97 -2.66
CA PHE A 131 3.04 -1.64 -2.76
C PHE A 131 3.98 -0.53 -2.26
N GLY A 132 4.58 -0.71 -1.08
CA GLY A 132 5.51 0.26 -0.48
C GLY A 132 6.80 0.43 -1.28
N LEU A 133 7.24 -0.62 -1.99
CA LEU A 133 8.43 -0.60 -2.84
C LEU A 133 8.16 -0.03 -4.24
N MET A 134 6.90 0.13 -4.67
CA MET A 134 6.59 0.59 -6.03
C MET A 134 7.27 1.90 -6.43
N PRO A 135 7.31 2.95 -5.59
CA PRO A 135 8.00 4.20 -5.95
C PRO A 135 9.50 3.97 -6.22
N LEU A 136 10.15 3.07 -5.48
CA LEU A 136 11.56 2.74 -5.67
C LEU A 136 11.78 1.94 -6.96
N ILE A 137 10.93 0.94 -7.21
CA ILE A 137 11.00 0.12 -8.41
C ILE A 137 10.82 1.01 -9.65
N GLN A 138 9.87 1.94 -9.61
CA GLN A 138 9.52 2.80 -10.73
C GLN A 138 10.57 3.87 -11.09
N ILE A 139 11.61 4.09 -10.27
CA ILE A 139 12.74 4.97 -10.61
C ILE A 139 13.26 4.66 -12.01
N ARG A 140 13.43 3.37 -12.33
CA ARG A 140 13.99 2.90 -13.60
C ARG A 140 13.00 2.86 -14.77
N TRP A 141 11.70 3.00 -14.50
CA TRP A 141 10.63 2.77 -15.49
C TRP A 141 9.96 4.06 -15.96
N VAL A 142 9.95 5.10 -15.12
CA VAL A 142 9.34 6.38 -15.47
C VAL A 142 10.25 7.21 -16.38
N GLU A 143 11.55 6.92 -16.41
CA GLU A 143 12.57 7.63 -17.19
C GLU A 143 12.76 7.14 -18.64
N LYS A 144 12.07 6.08 -19.07
CA LYS A 144 12.10 5.70 -20.49
C LYS A 144 11.11 6.57 -21.29
N PRO A 145 11.58 7.31 -22.32
CA PRO A 145 10.76 8.18 -23.15
C PRO A 145 9.68 7.40 -23.92
#